data_AF-A0A3P6R6B3-F1
#
_entry.id   AF-A0A3P6R6B3-F1
#
_cell.length_a   1.000
_cell.length_b   1.000
_cell.length_c   1.000
_cell.angle_alpha   90.00
_cell.angle_beta   90.00
_cell.angle_gamma   90.00
#
_symmetry.space_group_name_H-M   'P 1'
#
loop_
_entity.id
_entity.type
_entity.pdbx_description
1 polymer ?
#
loop_
_entity_poly.entity_id
_entity_poly.type
_entity_poly.pdbx_seq_one_letter_code
_entity_poly.pdbx_strand_id
1 'polypeptide(L)'
;MAIYLFLLANYIFSCRGLYPRSWTCYNIRHLGLTVVIRQVSPVIPNNYEDSSLPVCCFVVDVQNESDFNLEVSVAFTFRNGTGNRRWENECQCTPARFTDGNVTGVTLAHTISQLACTYGVATTSY
;
A
#
# COMPACT_ATOMS: atom_id res chain seq x y z
N MET A 1 -1.79 9.33 9.12
CA MET A 1 -3.18 9.55 8.67
C MET A 1 -3.68 8.18 8.32
N ALA A 2 -4.61 7.66 9.12
CA ALA A 2 -5.06 6.28 9.02
C ALA A 2 -5.67 6.02 7.64
N ILE A 3 -5.55 4.79 7.16
CA ILE A 3 -6.52 4.26 6.19
C ILE A 3 -7.86 4.30 6.94
N TYR A 4 -8.61 5.38 6.74
CA TYR A 4 -10.02 5.44 7.14
C TYR A 4 -10.79 4.61 6.12
N LEU A 5 -10.73 3.29 6.28
CA LEU A 5 -11.80 2.46 5.77
C LEU A 5 -12.97 2.71 6.71
N PHE A 6 -13.96 3.47 6.24
CA PHE A 6 -15.18 3.76 6.98
C PHE A 6 -15.72 2.43 7.53
N LEU A 7 -15.70 2.28 8.86
CA LEU A 7 -16.31 1.19 9.59
C LEU A 7 -17.84 1.33 9.47
N LEU A 8 -18.39 1.11 8.28
CA LEU A 8 -19.81 0.85 8.11
C LEU A 8 -20.05 -0.57 8.63
N ALA A 9 -20.97 -0.72 9.57
CA ALA A 9 -21.18 -1.91 10.41
C ALA A 9 -21.58 -3.22 9.68
N ASN A 10 -21.36 -3.33 8.35
CA ASN A 10 -21.80 -4.44 7.51
C ASN A 10 -20.74 -4.86 6.47
N TYR A 11 -19.46 -4.97 6.87
CA TYR A 11 -18.45 -5.64 6.06
C TYR A 11 -18.04 -6.96 6.72
N ILE A 12 -17.78 -7.98 5.91
CA ILE A 12 -17.07 -9.18 6.38
C ILE A 12 -15.61 -9.01 6.01
N PHE A 13 -14.78 -9.12 7.05
CA PHE A 13 -13.34 -9.00 6.98
C PHE A 13 -12.70 -10.37 7.21
N SER A 14 -11.83 -10.78 6.30
CA SER A 14 -10.99 -11.96 6.51
C SER A 14 -9.55 -11.68 6.13
N CYS A 15 -8.64 -12.16 6.96
CA CYS A 15 -7.20 -12.11 6.71
C CYS A 15 -6.65 -13.52 6.60
N ARG A 16 -5.81 -13.76 5.60
CA ARG A 16 -5.06 -15.00 5.46
C ARG A 16 -3.59 -14.68 5.22
N GLY A 17 -2.70 -15.42 5.88
CA GLY A 17 -1.26 -15.31 5.67
C GLY A 17 -0.68 -16.64 5.20
N LEU A 18 0.21 -16.59 4.21
CA LEU A 18 1.10 -17.67 3.85
C LEU A 18 2.39 -17.04 3.33
N TYR A 19 3.38 -16.90 4.22
CA TYR A 19 4.65 -16.24 3.91
C TYR A 19 5.23 -16.69 2.56
N PRO A 20 5.67 -15.76 1.68
CA PRO A 20 5.85 -14.32 1.87
C PRO A 20 4.63 -13.44 1.51
N ARG A 21 3.43 -14.04 1.47
CA ARG A 21 2.19 -13.39 1.02
C ARG A 21 1.16 -13.28 2.14
N SER A 22 0.37 -12.22 2.08
CA SER A 22 -0.85 -12.08 2.87
C SER A 22 -2.00 -11.56 2.02
N TRP A 23 -3.22 -11.87 2.44
CA TRP A 23 -4.47 -11.46 1.80
C TRP A 23 -5.35 -10.82 2.84
N THR A 24 -5.90 -9.66 2.47
CA THR A 24 -6.93 -8.98 3.23
C THR A 24 -8.16 -8.85 2.33
N CYS A 25 -9.25 -9.47 2.73
CA CYS A 25 -10.49 -9.48 1.95
C CYS A 25 -11.55 -8.62 2.65
N TYR A 26 -12.09 -7.67 1.91
CA TYR A 26 -13.22 -6.82 2.28
C TYR A 26 -14.43 -7.22 1.45
N ASN A 27 -15.42 -7.85 2.08
CA ASN A 27 -16.69 -8.17 1.44
C ASN A 27 -17.74 -7.14 1.86
N ILE A 28 -18.18 -6.33 0.90
CA ILE A 28 -19.12 -5.23 1.05
C ILE A 28 -20.47 -5.68 0.47
N ARG A 29 -21.16 -6.54 1.24
CA ARG A 29 -22.39 -7.24 0.78
C ARG A 29 -23.47 -6.30 0.24
N HIS A 30 -23.64 -5.14 0.85
CA HIS A 30 -24.69 -4.19 0.46
C HIS A 30 -24.45 -3.55 -0.91
N LEU A 31 -23.20 -3.56 -1.41
CA LEU A 31 -22.85 -3.11 -2.77
C LEU A 31 -22.61 -4.28 -3.72
N GLY A 32 -22.73 -5.54 -3.28
CA GLY A 32 -22.29 -6.70 -4.08
C GLY A 32 -20.82 -6.61 -4.49
N LEU A 33 -19.97 -5.97 -3.67
CA LEU A 33 -18.58 -5.67 -4.01
C LEU A 33 -17.62 -6.45 -3.11
N THR A 34 -16.66 -7.14 -3.70
CA THR A 34 -15.57 -7.79 -2.98
C THR A 34 -14.23 -7.18 -3.39
N VAL A 35 -13.46 -6.70 -2.42
CA VAL A 35 -12.10 -6.17 -2.64
C VAL A 35 -11.11 -7.07 -1.92
N VAL A 36 -10.13 -7.60 -2.65
CA VAL A 36 -9.05 -8.42 -2.11
C VAL A 36 -7.74 -7.69 -2.31
N ILE A 37 -7.02 -7.43 -1.22
CA ILE A 37 -5.68 -6.86 -1.25
C ILE A 37 -4.68 -7.96 -0.93
N ARG A 38 -3.81 -8.29 -1.89
CA ARG A 38 -2.63 -9.12 -1.67
C ARG A 38 -1.43 -8.27 -1.36
N GLN A 39 -0.75 -8.54 -0.26
CA GLN A 39 0.56 -7.99 0.04
C GLN A 39 1.62 -9.06 -0.21
N VAL A 40 2.71 -8.69 -0.88
CA VAL A 40 3.79 -9.60 -1.24
C VAL A 40 5.13 -8.94 -0.96
N SER A 41 5.98 -9.60 -0.17
CA SER A 41 7.39 -9.26 -0.07
C SER A 41 8.23 -10.14 -1.01
N PRO A 42 9.32 -9.62 -1.61
CA PRO A 42 10.20 -10.42 -2.44
C PRO A 42 11.02 -11.34 -1.54
N VAL A 43 10.65 -12.62 -1.46
CA VAL A 43 11.43 -13.64 -0.76
C VAL A 43 11.60 -14.80 -1.71
N ILE A 44 12.74 -14.79 -2.40
CA ILE A 44 13.04 -15.67 -3.53
C ILE A 44 14.28 -16.50 -3.15
N PRO A 45 14.13 -17.83 -2.99
CA PRO A 45 15.26 -18.70 -2.66
C PRO A 45 16.41 -18.55 -3.65
N ASN A 46 17.64 -18.48 -3.14
CA ASN A 46 18.87 -18.33 -3.92
C ASN A 46 19.00 -17.03 -4.74
N ASN A 47 18.11 -16.06 -4.57
CA ASN A 47 18.23 -14.72 -5.18
C ASN A 47 18.31 -13.67 -4.07
N TYR A 48 19.53 -13.35 -3.66
CA TYR A 48 19.79 -12.36 -2.61
C TYR A 48 19.65 -10.92 -3.08
N GLU A 49 19.77 -10.67 -4.38
CA GLU A 49 19.63 -9.32 -4.96
C GLU A 49 18.19 -8.84 -4.76
N ASP A 50 17.23 -9.51 -5.38
CA ASP A 50 15.82 -9.11 -5.30
C ASP A 50 15.22 -9.31 -3.90
N SER A 51 15.64 -10.36 -3.19
CA SER A 51 15.11 -10.63 -1.85
C SER A 51 15.60 -9.64 -0.79
N SER A 52 16.65 -8.87 -1.08
CA SER A 52 17.16 -7.84 -0.18
C SER A 52 16.51 -6.46 -0.40
N LEU A 53 15.69 -6.31 -1.44
CA LEU A 53 15.05 -5.05 -1.75
C LEU A 53 14.05 -4.66 -0.65
N PRO A 54 14.11 -3.43 -0.11
CA PRO A 54 13.18 -2.94 0.91
C PRO A 54 11.85 -2.51 0.27
N VAL A 55 11.16 -3.44 -0.39
CA VAL A 55 9.95 -3.19 -1.18
C VAL A 55 8.83 -4.16 -0.79
N CYS A 56 7.59 -3.72 -0.97
CA CYS A 56 6.39 -4.55 -0.85
C CYS A 56 5.44 -4.23 -2.01
N CYS A 57 4.83 -5.26 -2.59
CA CYS A 57 3.83 -5.12 -3.65
C CYS A 57 2.43 -5.31 -3.06
N PHE A 58 1.52 -4.38 -3.39
CA PHE A 58 0.10 -4.46 -3.07
C PHE A 58 -0.66 -4.68 -4.37
N VAL A 59 -1.28 -5.84 -4.52
CA VAL A 59 -2.16 -6.15 -5.65
C VAL A 59 -3.60 -6.08 -5.18
N VAL A 60 -4.39 -5.25 -5.85
CA VAL A 60 -5.79 -5.03 -5.48
C VAL A 60 -6.68 -5.61 -6.56
N ASP A 61 -7.42 -6.64 -6.18
CA ASP A 61 -8.41 -7.30 -7.02
C ASP A 61 -9.80 -6.83 -6.57
N VAL A 62 -10.59 -6.27 -7.50
CA VAL A 62 -11.94 -5.77 -7.24
C VAL A 62 -12.94 -6.57 -8.06
N GLN A 63 -13.90 -7.20 -7.40
CA GLN A 63 -14.95 -7.99 -8.00
C GLN A 63 -16.31 -7.36 -7.73
N ASN A 64 -16.98 -6.92 -8.80
CA ASN A 64 -18.35 -6.39 -8.75
C ASN A 64 -19.33 -7.51 -9.15
N GLU A 65 -20.11 -7.99 -8.20
CA GLU A 65 -21.19 -8.98 -8.38
C GLU A 65 -22.59 -8.33 -8.39
N SER A 66 -22.66 -7.00 -8.36
CA SER A 66 -23.92 -6.27 -8.40
C SER A 66 -24.45 -6.08 -9.83
N ASP A 67 -25.73 -5.75 -9.94
CA ASP A 67 -26.37 -5.42 -11.21
C ASP A 67 -26.07 -3.99 -11.69
N PHE A 68 -25.27 -3.23 -10.93
CA PHE A 68 -24.99 -1.83 -11.20
C PHE A 68 -23.51 -1.60 -11.54
N ASN A 69 -23.26 -0.59 -12.38
CA ASN A 69 -21.90 -0.12 -12.63
C ASN A 69 -21.42 0.70 -11.43
N LEU A 70 -20.30 0.26 -10.84
CA LEU A 70 -19.69 0.92 -9.68
C LEU A 70 -18.37 1.58 -10.07
N GLU A 71 -18.17 2.81 -9.63
CA GLU A 71 -16.87 3.48 -9.68
C GLU A 71 -16.11 3.19 -8.38
N VAL A 72 -14.94 2.56 -8.48
CA VAL A 72 -14.14 2.15 -7.33
C VAL A 72 -12.80 2.86 -7.36
N SER A 73 -12.46 3.53 -6.26
CA SER A 73 -11.17 4.19 -6.05
C SER A 73 -10.47 3.58 -4.85
N VAL A 74 -9.17 3.29 -5.00
CA VAL A 74 -8.33 2.74 -3.93
C VAL A 74 -7.26 3.77 -3.59
N ALA A 75 -7.25 4.21 -2.33
CA ALA A 75 -6.27 5.16 -1.84
C ALA A 75 -5.24 4.46 -0.94
N PHE A 76 -3.97 4.63 -1.27
CA PHE A 76 -2.86 4.24 -0.40
C PHE A 76 -2.29 5.49 0.27
N THR A 77 -2.23 5.49 1.60
CA THR A 77 -1.69 6.61 2.38
C THR A 77 -0.45 6.17 3.14
N PHE A 78 0.60 6.97 3.06
CA PHE A 78 1.84 6.74 3.79
C PHE A 78 2.18 7.99 4.59
N ARG A 79 2.38 7.83 5.90
CA ARG A 79 2.74 8.97 6.76
C ARG A 79 4.22 9.27 6.56
N ASN A 80 4.53 10.54 6.31
CA ASN A 80 5.88 11.06 6.53
C ASN A 80 6.22 11.01 8.02
N GLY A 81 7.21 10.21 8.40
CA GLY A 81 7.72 10.18 9.76
C GLY A 81 8.68 9.00 9.98
N THR A 82 9.60 9.17 10.92
CA THR A 82 10.63 8.20 11.28
C THR A 82 10.14 7.14 12.28
N GLY A 83 8.88 7.21 12.69
CA GLY A 83 8.29 6.32 13.71
C GLY A 83 8.79 6.55 15.14
N ASN A 84 9.70 7.50 15.37
CA ASN A 84 10.22 7.82 16.69
C ASN A 84 9.96 9.29 17.05
N ARG A 85 9.32 9.50 18.20
CA ARG A 85 9.04 10.83 18.77
C ARG A 85 10.27 11.74 18.87
N ARG A 86 11.48 11.18 19.02
CA ARG A 86 12.73 11.96 19.07
C ARG A 86 13.09 12.59 17.73
N TRP A 87 12.78 11.94 16.62
CA TRP A 87 13.17 12.34 15.27
C TRP A 87 12.00 12.92 14.46
N GLU A 88 10.80 13.02 15.05
CA GLU A 88 9.65 13.71 14.44
C GLU A 88 9.94 15.18 14.12
N ASN A 89 10.80 15.83 14.91
CA ASN A 89 11.20 17.22 14.72
C ASN A 89 12.42 17.41 13.79
N GLU A 90 13.11 16.33 13.40
CA GLU A 90 14.33 16.40 12.57
C GLU A 90 14.05 16.33 11.06
N CYS A 91 12.84 15.91 10.66
CA CYS A 91 12.58 15.56 9.27
C CYS A 91 11.95 16.70 8.47
N GLN A 92 12.80 17.49 7.80
CA GLN A 92 12.38 18.15 6.55
C GLN A 92 12.06 17.04 5.55
N CYS A 93 10.78 16.84 5.25
CA CYS A 93 10.36 15.91 4.23
C CYS A 93 9.98 16.66 2.97
N THR A 94 10.52 16.24 1.85
CA THR A 94 10.21 16.80 0.55
C THR A 94 9.42 15.76 -0.26
N PRO A 95 8.11 15.98 -0.48
CA PRO A 95 7.36 15.15 -1.41
C PRO A 95 7.72 15.52 -2.85
N ALA A 96 7.90 14.51 -3.70
CA ALA A 96 8.05 14.70 -5.13
C ALA A 96 7.19 13.67 -5.88
N ARG A 97 6.55 14.10 -6.96
CA ARG A 97 5.85 13.20 -7.89
C ARG A 97 6.83 12.74 -8.96
N PHE A 98 6.71 11.49 -9.38
CA PHE A 98 7.45 10.96 -10.51
C PHE A 98 6.54 10.15 -11.43
N THR A 99 6.95 10.08 -12.68
CA THR A 99 6.34 9.24 -13.70
C THR A 99 7.47 8.56 -14.46
N ASP A 100 7.39 7.24 -14.58
CA ASP A 100 8.34 6.42 -15.32
C ASP A 100 7.57 5.38 -16.15
N GLY A 101 7.52 5.59 -17.47
CA GLY A 101 6.65 4.80 -18.36
C GLY A 101 5.18 4.85 -17.90
N ASN A 102 4.62 3.67 -17.59
CA ASN A 102 3.23 3.51 -17.12
C ASN A 102 3.09 3.59 -15.60
N VAL A 103 4.18 3.88 -14.89
CA VAL A 103 4.20 3.97 -13.44
C VAL A 103 4.14 5.42 -13.01
N THR A 104 3.20 5.73 -12.12
CA THR A 104 3.09 7.06 -11.48
C THR A 104 3.20 6.90 -9.98
N GLY A 105 3.90 7.82 -9.32
CA GLY A 105 4.14 7.69 -7.89
C GLY A 105 4.51 8.98 -7.20
N VAL A 106 4.64 8.85 -5.88
CA VAL A 106 5.08 9.91 -4.97
C VAL A 106 6.24 9.36 -4.14
N THR A 107 7.32 10.12 -4.07
CA THR A 107 8.43 9.88 -3.14
C THR A 107 8.39 10.87 -2.00
N LEU A 108 8.83 10.45 -0.83
CA LEU A 108 8.98 11.23 0.39
C LEU A 108 10.45 11.16 0.83
N ALA A 109 11.25 12.14 0.39
CA ALA A 109 12.66 12.24 0.76
C ALA A 109 12.80 12.88 2.15
N HIS A 110 13.57 12.28 3.04
CA HIS A 110 13.82 12.75 4.40
C HIS A 110 15.14 12.17 4.95
N THR A 111 15.47 12.46 6.20
CA THR A 111 16.71 12.01 6.85
C THR A 111 16.39 11.28 8.15
N ILE A 112 16.85 10.04 8.31
CA ILE A 112 16.71 9.26 9.55
C ILE A 112 18.08 9.11 10.17
N SER A 113 18.30 9.60 11.40
CA SER A 113 19.59 9.48 12.09
C SER A 113 20.78 9.97 11.23
N GLN A 114 20.61 11.11 10.57
CA GLN A 114 21.59 11.71 9.64
C GLN A 114 21.84 10.93 8.33
N LEU A 115 21.07 9.86 8.06
CA LEU A 115 21.12 9.12 6.80
C LEU A 115 19.97 9.50 5.89
N ALA A 116 20.26 9.83 4.64
CA ALA A 116 19.25 10.11 3.63
C ALA A 116 18.40 8.86 3.38
N CYS A 117 17.08 9.02 3.44
CA CYS A 117 16.11 7.96 3.25
C CYS A 117 14.95 8.47 2.39
N THR A 118 14.48 7.65 1.45
CA THR A 118 13.35 7.99 0.59
C THR A 118 12.35 6.85 0.66
N TYR A 119 11.12 7.18 1.05
CA TYR A 119 9.98 6.28 0.87
C TYR A 119 9.32 6.56 -0.48
N GLY A 120 8.81 5.53 -1.13
CA GLY A 120 8.11 5.66 -2.40
C GLY A 120 6.83 4.85 -2.40
N VAL A 121 5.76 5.42 -2.93
CA VAL A 121 4.55 4.68 -3.29
C VAL A 121 4.27 4.97 -4.75
N ALA A 122 4.06 3.92 -5.52
CA ALA A 122 3.79 4.02 -6.93
C ALA A 122 2.68 3.05 -7.32
N THR A 123 1.98 3.38 -8.39
CA THR A 123 0.98 2.54 -9.01
C THR A 123 1.25 2.47 -10.50
N THR A 124 0.92 1.35 -11.10
CA THR A 124 0.90 1.21 -12.55
C THR A 124 -0.53 1.43 -13.03
N SER A 125 -0.70 2.24 -14.07
CA SER A 125 -1.97 2.32 -14.80
C SER A 125 -1.95 1.21 -15.85
N TYR A 126 -2.92 0.30 -15.78
CA TYR A 126 -3.18 -0.68 -16.84
C TYR A 126 -4.15 -0.10 -17.87
#